data_AF-A0A2E8SBB0-F1
#
_entry.id   AF-A0A2E8SBB0-F1
#
_cell.length_a   1.000
_cell.length_b   1.000
_cell.length_c   1.000
_cell.angle_alpha   90.00
_cell.angle_beta   90.00
_cell.angle_gamma   90.00
#
_symmetry.space_group_name_H-M   'P 1'
#
loop_
_entity.id
_entity.type
_entity.pdbx_description
1 polymer ?
#
loop_
_entity_poly.entity_id
_entity_poly.type
_entity_poly.pdbx_seq_one_letter_code
_entity_poly.pdbx_strand_id
1 'polypeptide(L)' 'MTLDLMKMAILIPLISVIGTAVIGGVIGFIFILLFKNTGLHEWGSVILGMALVVLVPAAAFLIQNYYDKQATTKTD' A
#
# COMPACT_ATOMS: atom_id res chain seq x y z
N MET A 1 34.95 -5.60 -2.64
CA MET A 1 33.72 -4.98 -2.08
C MET A 1 32.66 -4.97 -3.17
N THR A 2 31.99 -6.09 -3.50
CA THR A 2 31.41 -6.13 -4.86
C THR A 2 30.15 -6.97 -5.08
N LEU A 3 30.15 -8.31 -4.93
CA LEU A 3 29.04 -9.10 -5.51
C LEU A 3 27.72 -9.09 -4.71
N ASP A 4 27.76 -9.24 -3.38
CA ASP A 4 26.54 -9.22 -2.55
C ASP A 4 25.87 -7.85 -2.50
N LEU A 5 26.69 -6.78 -2.49
CA LEU A 5 26.19 -5.41 -2.47
C LEU A 5 25.49 -5.06 -3.79
N MET A 6 26.07 -5.46 -4.93
CA MET A 6 25.43 -5.28 -6.25
C MET A 6 24.15 -6.12 -6.37
N LYS A 7 24.15 -7.35 -5.85
CA LYS A 7 22.96 -8.21 -5.86
C LYS A 7 21.84 -7.64 -4.99
N MET A 8 22.12 -7.17 -3.78
CA MET A 8 21.13 -6.48 -2.93
C MET A 8 20.66 -5.15 -3.55
N ALA A 9 21.58 -4.40 -4.15
CA ALA A 9 21.27 -3.12 -4.80
C ALA A 9 20.33 -3.26 -6.00
N ILE A 10 20.29 -4.42 -6.66
CA ILE A 10 19.35 -4.71 -7.75
C ILE A 10 18.09 -5.40 -7.22
N LEU A 11 18.23 -6.33 -6.28
CA LEU A 11 17.14 -7.14 -5.79
C LEU A 11 16.11 -6.32 -5.00
N ILE A 12 16.55 -5.38 -4.15
CA ILE A 12 15.65 -4.55 -3.35
C ILE A 12 14.75 -3.67 -4.26
N PRO A 13 15.30 -2.91 -5.23
CA PRO A 13 14.47 -2.18 -6.19
C PRO A 13 13.57 -3.10 -7.01
N LEU A 14 14.05 -4.27 -7.45
CA LEU A 14 13.26 -5.20 -8.24
C LEU A 14 12.03 -5.71 -7.47
N ILE A 15 12.23 -6.12 -6.21
CA ILE A 15 11.13 -6.54 -5.33
C ILE A 15 10.16 -5.39 -5.10
N SER A 16 10.67 -4.17 -4.90
CA SER A 16 9.82 -2.99 -4.76
C SER A 16 8.98 -2.74 -6.01
N VAL A 17 9.57 -2.79 -7.21
CA VAL A 17 8.84 -2.59 -8.47
C VAL A 17 7.77 -3.65 -8.65
N ILE A 18 8.11 -4.92 -8.44
CA ILE A 18 7.15 -6.03 -8.55
C ILE A 18 6.03 -5.85 -7.53
N GLY A 19 6.38 -5.54 -6.27
CA GLY A 19 5.40 -5.32 -5.21
C GLY A 19 4.43 -4.17 -5.53
N THR A 20 4.97 -3.03 -5.96
CA THR A 20 4.15 -1.88 -6.37
C THR A 20 3.30 -2.20 -7.59
N ALA A 21 3.83 -2.91 -8.58
CA ALA A 21 3.07 -3.31 -9.78
C ALA A 21 1.92 -4.26 -9.43
N VAL A 22 2.15 -5.23 -8.54
CA VAL A 22 1.11 -6.16 -8.08
C VAL A 22 0.02 -5.40 -7.30
N ILE A 23 0.39 -4.57 -6.33
CA ILE A 23 -0.59 -3.81 -5.53
C ILE A 23 -1.38 -2.85 -6.43
N GLY A 24 -0.69 -2.06 -7.25
CA GLY A 24 -1.32 -1.12 -8.18
C GLY A 24 -2.21 -1.82 -9.21
N GLY A 25 -1.76 -2.96 -9.75
CA GLY A 25 -2.51 -3.78 -10.69
C GLY A 25 -3.79 -4.34 -10.08
N VAL A 26 -3.73 -4.88 -8.85
CA VAL A 26 -4.91 -5.39 -8.13
C VAL A 26 -5.89 -4.27 -7.84
N ILE A 27 -5.42 -3.12 -7.34
CA ILE A 27 -6.30 -1.97 -7.08
C ILE A 27 -6.95 -1.49 -8.38
N GLY A 28 -6.18 -1.31 -9.45
CA GLY A 28 -6.72 -0.92 -10.75
C GLY A 28 -7.74 -1.91 -11.30
N PHE A 29 -7.49 -3.22 -11.15
CA PHE A 29 -8.42 -4.27 -11.54
C PHE A 29 -9.73 -4.20 -10.75
N ILE A 30 -9.68 -3.94 -9.44
CA ILE A 30 -10.88 -3.74 -8.61
C ILE A 30 -11.69 -2.54 -9.12
N PHE A 31 -11.05 -1.43 -9.46
CA PHE A 31 -11.73 -0.25 -9.99
C PHE A 31 -12.43 -0.55 -11.32
N ILE A 32 -11.78 -1.29 -12.22
CA ILE A 32 -12.35 -1.70 -13.51
C ILE A 32 -13.56 -2.62 -13.30
N LEU A 33 -13.45 -3.61 -12.41
CA LEU A 33 -14.56 -4.52 -12.12
C LEU A 33 -15.73 -3.78 -11.47
N LEU A 34 -15.47 -2.85 -10.56
CA LEU A 34 -16.50 -2.07 -9.90
C LEU A 34 -17.28 -1.23 -10.92
N PHE A 35 -16.57 -0.57 -11.84
CA PHE A 35 -17.19 0.20 -12.91
C PHE A 35 -18.04 -0.66 -13.84
N LYS A 36 -17.56 -1.86 -14.21
CA LYS A 36 -18.22 -2.73 -15.19
C LYS A 36 -19.40 -3.53 -14.61
N ASN A 37 -19.32 -3.95 -13.35
CA ASN A 37 -20.24 -4.93 -12.79
C ASN A 37 -21.23 -4.35 -11.77
N THR A 38 -21.07 -3.08 -11.36
CA THR A 38 -21.99 -2.45 -10.41
C THR A 38 -22.76 -1.32 -11.06
N GLY A 39 -24.04 -1.16 -10.71
CA GLY A 39 -24.87 -0.04 -11.19
C GLY A 39 -24.43 1.33 -10.67
N LEU A 40 -23.41 1.36 -9.80
CA LEU A 40 -22.81 2.58 -9.28
C LEU A 40 -21.75 3.15 -10.23
N HIS A 41 -21.26 2.35 -11.20
CA HIS A 41 -20.34 2.75 -12.26
C HIS A 41 -19.24 3.72 -11.79
N GLU A 42 -19.24 4.97 -12.29
CA GLU A 42 -18.31 6.04 -11.94
C GLU A 42 -18.31 6.38 -10.45
N TRP A 43 -19.49 6.50 -9.85
CA TRP A 43 -19.63 6.87 -8.44
C TRP A 43 -19.08 5.80 -7.51
N GLY A 44 -19.15 4.53 -7.89
CA GLY A 44 -18.50 3.45 -7.15
C GLY A 44 -16.98 3.64 -7.08
N SER A 45 -16.35 3.94 -8.23
CA SER A 45 -14.92 4.19 -8.29
C SER A 45 -14.52 5.43 -7.48
N VAL A 46 -15.32 6.50 -7.52
CA VAL A 46 -15.09 7.72 -6.74
C VAL A 46 -15.13 7.43 -5.23
N ILE A 47 -16.16 6.73 -4.75
CA ILE A 47 -16.29 6.40 -3.33
C ILE A 47 -15.12 5.53 -2.86
N LEU A 48 -14.75 4.51 -3.64
CA LEU A 48 -13.62 3.64 -3.32
C LEU A 48 -12.30 4.41 -3.30
N GLY A 49 -12.08 5.30 -4.27
CA GLY A 49 -10.91 6.18 -4.31
C GLY A 49 -10.83 7.09 -3.10
N MET A 50 -11.93 7.74 -2.73
CA MET A 50 -12.01 8.59 -1.55
C MET A 50 -11.76 7.82 -0.26
N ALA A 51 -12.27 6.59 -0.15
CA ALA A 51 -12.01 5.73 0.99
C ALA A 51 -10.51 5.42 1.11
N LEU A 52 -9.83 5.07 0.01
CA LEU A 52 -8.39 4.80 0.04
C LEU A 52 -7.57 6.05 0.43
N VAL A 53 -7.93 7.22 -0.08
CA VAL A 53 -7.25 8.50 0.23
C VAL A 53 -7.28 8.82 1.72
N VAL A 54 -8.39 8.51 2.42
CA VAL A 54 -8.53 8.79 3.85
C VAL A 54 -8.01 7.63 4.72
N LEU A 55 -8.35 6.39 4.36
CA LEU A 55 -8.06 5.22 5.19
C LEU A 55 -6.58 4.84 5.17
N VAL A 56 -5.87 5.01 4.05
CA VAL A 56 -4.45 4.63 3.97
C VAL A 56 -3.59 5.49 4.93
N PRO A 57 -3.67 6.83 4.92
CA PRO A 57 -2.95 7.65 5.91
C PRO A 57 -3.42 7.41 7.34
N ALA A 58 -4.73 7.23 7.56
CA ALA A 58 -5.26 6.95 8.89
C ALA A 58 -4.72 5.63 9.46
N ALA A 59 -4.68 4.57 8.65
CA ALA A 59 -4.10 3.29 9.03
C ALA A 59 -2.60 3.42 9.33
N ALA A 60 -1.85 4.14 8.47
CA ALA A 60 -0.42 4.40 8.70
C ALA A 60 -0.18 5.12 10.03
N PHE A 61 -0.98 6.15 10.33
CA PHE A 61 -0.93 6.86 11.61
C PHE A 61 -1.21 5.96 12.81
N LEU A 62 -2.27 5.14 12.73
CA LEU A 62 -2.64 4.22 13.81
C LEU A 62 -1.56 3.17 14.07
N ILE A 63 -0.97 2.62 13.00
CA ILE A 63 0.12 1.66 13.08
C ILE A 63 1.35 2.31 13.73
N GLN A 64 1.73 3.52 13.29
CA GLN A 64 2.85 4.24 13.87
C GLN A 64 2.64 4.50 15.37
N ASN A 65 1.47 5.03 15.74
CA ASN A 65 1.11 5.31 17.13
C ASN A 65 1.10 4.03 17.99
N TYR A 66 0.70 2.88 17.42
CA TYR A 66 0.77 1.59 18.12
C TYR A 66 2.21 1.15 18.40
N TYR A 67 3.13 1.35 17.45
CA TYR A 67 4.55 1.04 17.66
C TYR A 67 5.23 2.02 18.62
N ASP A 68 4.90 3.31 18.54
CA ASP A 68 5.46 4.33 19.44
C ASP A 68 5.10 4.03 20.90
N LYS A 69 3.85 3.67 21.18
CA LYS A 69 3.41 3.28 22.53
C LYS A 69 4.17 2.07 23.08
N GLN A 70 4.38 1.04 22.25
CA GLN A 70 5.15 -0.13 22.66
C GLN A 70 6.63 0.18 22.91
N ALA A 71 7.20 1.14 22.19
CA ALA A 71 8.57 1.57 22.42
C ALA A 71 8.69 2.26 23.79
N THR A 72 7.72 3.11 24.16
CA THR A 72 7.72 3.82 25.45
C THR A 72 7.51 2.91 26.67
N THR A 73 6.75 1.82 26.55
CA THR A 73 6.53 0.88 27.66
C THR A 73 7.73 -0.03 27.95
N LYS A 74 8.72 -0.12 27.05
CA LYS A 74 9.92 -0.96 27.24
C LYS A 74 11.10 -0.22 27.87
N THR A 75 10.97 1.09 28.08
CA THR A 75 12.01 1.96 28.67
C THR A 75 11.77 2.31 30.13
N ASP A 76 10.65 1.87 30.71
CA ASP A 76 10.32 1.96 32.14
C ASP A 76 10.50 0.59 32.81
#